data_AF-A0AAN7UYI0-F1
#
_entry.id   AF-A0AAN7UYI0-F1
#
_cell.length_a   1.000
_cell.length_b   1.000
_cell.length_c   1.000
_cell.angle_alpha   90.00
_cell.angle_beta   90.00
_cell.angle_gamma   90.00
#
_symmetry.space_group_name_H-M   'P 1'
#
loop_
_entity.id
_entity.type
_entity.pdbx_description
1 polymer ?
#
loop_
_entity_poly.entity_id
_entity_poly.type
_entity_poly.pdbx_seq_one_letter_code
_entity_poly.pdbx_strand_id
1 'polypeptide(L)'
;MIRARSDADCYAGEADASITLSKIQWKVPHVTLSDSAKLGLFEQINKNAAITIPFRQWELYELPALKQAQSDVWQIKTSTQLEKPRWIIVAFQRGKKFSKAARAADFDNVKIRNLKLHLNSESYPYEAMHLDFNVNKYIMAYQNYINFRREYYAKEEQDALFDYSYFKTCPIFVMDCSKQNETLKYSTVDVKLEMESLEAFEAGITAHCLILHDALVQYNPLTGEVKKL
;
A
#
# COMPACT_ATOMS: atom_id res chain seq x y z
N MET A 1 -9.82 4.20 -3.70
CA MET A 1 -10.25 5.60 -3.91
C MET A 1 -10.29 6.24 -2.54
N ILE A 2 -9.40 7.19 -2.27
CA ILE A 2 -9.45 8.01 -1.06
C ILE A 2 -10.48 9.08 -1.36
N ARG A 3 -11.71 8.90 -0.87
CA ARG A 3 -12.79 9.85 -1.04
C ARG A 3 -13.42 10.06 0.33
N ALA A 4 -13.38 11.29 0.80
CA ALA A 4 -14.09 11.70 1.99
C ALA A 4 -15.60 11.55 1.73
N ARG A 5 -16.36 11.25 2.80
CA ARG A 5 -17.83 11.19 2.72
C ARG A 5 -18.48 12.49 2.23
N SER A 6 -17.75 13.61 2.36
CA SER A 6 -18.21 14.95 2.03
C SER A 6 -17.87 15.39 0.60
N ASP A 7 -17.23 14.55 -0.22
CA ASP A 7 -16.78 14.88 -1.59
C ASP A 7 -15.79 16.05 -1.69
N ALA A 8 -15.38 16.61 -0.56
CA ALA A 8 -14.51 17.78 -0.50
C ALA A 8 -13.08 17.53 -1.01
N ASP A 9 -12.68 16.27 -1.19
CA ASP A 9 -11.38 15.86 -1.71
C ASP A 9 -11.46 15.27 -3.14
N CYS A 10 -12.63 15.30 -3.79
CA CYS A 10 -12.85 14.67 -5.10
C CYS A 10 -12.98 15.64 -6.28
N TYR A 11 -12.86 16.95 -6.06
CA TYR A 11 -12.87 17.97 -7.12
C TYR A 11 -11.90 19.12 -6.81
N ALA A 12 -11.48 19.84 -7.85
CA ALA A 12 -10.73 21.08 -7.74
C ALA A 12 -11.52 22.17 -8.45
N GLY A 13 -11.75 23.31 -7.79
CA GLY A 13 -12.56 24.41 -8.32
C GLY A 13 -13.20 25.28 -7.24
N GLU A 14 -13.64 26.48 -7.64
CA GLU A 14 -14.25 27.45 -6.71
C GLU A 14 -15.66 27.06 -6.27
N ALA A 15 -16.41 26.36 -7.14
CA ALA A 15 -17.76 25.90 -6.86
C ALA A 15 -17.80 24.51 -6.22
N ASP A 16 -18.73 24.30 -5.30
CA ASP A 16 -19.00 22.97 -4.73
C ASP A 16 -19.54 22.03 -5.82
N ALA A 17 -18.95 20.83 -5.89
CA ALA A 17 -19.40 19.76 -6.78
C ALA A 17 -19.62 18.47 -5.98
N SER A 18 -20.62 17.68 -6.38
CA SER A 18 -20.93 16.38 -5.77
C SER A 18 -20.84 15.27 -6.80
N ILE A 19 -20.26 14.13 -6.45
CA ILE A 19 -20.12 12.98 -7.37
C ILE A 19 -21.09 11.88 -6.96
N THR A 20 -22.17 11.70 -7.72
CA THR A 20 -23.11 10.58 -7.51
C THR A 20 -22.66 9.35 -8.31
N LEU A 21 -22.26 8.29 -7.61
CA LEU A 21 -21.97 7.00 -8.22
C LEU A 21 -23.29 6.24 -8.44
N SER A 22 -23.75 6.14 -9.69
CA SER A 22 -25.02 5.48 -10.02
C SER A 22 -24.90 3.95 -10.11
N LYS A 23 -23.77 3.44 -10.59
CA LYS A 23 -23.54 2.01 -10.77
C LYS A 23 -22.06 1.67 -10.67
N ILE A 24 -21.75 0.61 -9.92
CA ILE A 24 -20.42 -0.01 -9.89
C ILE A 24 -20.57 -1.41 -10.46
N GLN A 25 -19.76 -1.76 -11.47
CA GLN A 25 -19.73 -3.10 -12.06
C GLN A 25 -18.30 -3.64 -12.03
N TRP A 26 -18.15 -4.86 -11.53
CA TRP A 26 -16.87 -5.57 -11.52
C TRP A 26 -16.83 -6.54 -12.70
N LYS A 27 -15.79 -6.44 -13.53
CA LYS A 27 -15.49 -7.44 -14.56
C LYS A 27 -14.49 -8.43 -13.99
N VAL A 28 -14.98 -9.56 -13.49
CA VAL A 28 -14.15 -10.62 -12.90
C VAL A 28 -13.91 -11.71 -13.95
N PRO A 29 -12.65 -12.13 -14.20
CA PRO A 29 -12.38 -13.25 -15.09
C PRO A 29 -13.07 -14.52 -14.61
N HIS A 30 -13.70 -15.25 -15.52
CA HIS A 30 -14.27 -16.55 -15.21
C HIS A 30 -13.18 -17.61 -15.29
N VAL A 31 -12.84 -18.23 -14.15
CA VAL A 31 -11.83 -19.29 -14.07
C VAL A 31 -12.56 -20.63 -13.97
N THR A 32 -12.29 -21.54 -14.91
CA THR A 32 -12.81 -22.91 -14.89
C THR A 32 -11.70 -23.89 -14.53
N LEU A 33 -12.00 -24.84 -13.66
CA LEU A 33 -11.09 -25.94 -13.33
C LEU A 33 -10.97 -26.92 -14.50
N SER A 34 -9.79 -27.52 -14.67
CA SER A 34 -9.62 -28.70 -15.51
C SER A 34 -10.43 -29.87 -14.95
N ASP A 35 -10.78 -30.85 -15.79
CA ASP A 35 -11.58 -32.00 -15.33
C ASP A 35 -10.87 -32.81 -14.25
N SER A 36 -9.53 -32.88 -14.29
CA SER A 36 -8.72 -33.48 -13.23
C SER A 36 -8.84 -32.75 -11.88
N ALA A 37 -8.84 -31.41 -11.88
CA ALA A 37 -8.97 -30.62 -10.67
C ALA A 37 -10.41 -30.59 -10.14
N LYS A 38 -11.42 -30.74 -11.01
CA LYS A 38 -12.83 -30.82 -10.61
C LYS A 38 -13.10 -31.99 -9.66
N LEU A 39 -12.54 -33.17 -9.93
CA LEU A 39 -12.73 -34.35 -9.08
C LEU A 39 -12.26 -34.09 -7.64
N GLY A 40 -11.06 -33.53 -7.47
CA GLY A 40 -10.52 -33.19 -6.15
C GLY A 40 -11.37 -32.14 -5.42
N LEU A 41 -11.87 -31.13 -6.15
CA LEU A 41 -12.78 -30.14 -5.56
C LEU A 41 -14.11 -30.79 -5.13
N PHE A 42 -14.71 -31.65 -5.96
CA PHE A 42 -15.96 -32.33 -5.61
C PHE A 42 -15.81 -33.20 -4.36
N GLU A 43 -14.69 -33.89 -4.19
CA GLU A 43 -14.42 -34.62 -2.94
C GLU A 43 -14.37 -33.71 -1.72
N GLN A 44 -13.74 -32.54 -1.82
CA GLN A 44 -13.71 -31.56 -0.73
C GLN A 44 -15.10 -31.01 -0.42
N ILE A 45 -15.90 -30.71 -1.45
CA ILE A 45 -17.30 -30.26 -1.30
C ILE A 45 -18.14 -31.34 -0.60
N ASN A 46 -18.04 -32.60 -1.04
CA ASN A 46 -18.79 -33.72 -0.45
C ASN A 46 -18.43 -33.97 1.01
N LYS A 47 -17.19 -33.65 1.42
CA LYS A 47 -16.72 -33.74 2.81
C LYS A 47 -17.10 -32.52 3.65
N ASN A 48 -17.83 -31.54 3.09
CA ASN A 48 -18.11 -30.25 3.73
C ASN A 48 -16.84 -29.55 4.24
N ALA A 49 -15.73 -29.70 3.51
CA ALA A 49 -14.46 -29.11 3.90
C ALA A 49 -14.42 -27.63 3.50
N ALA A 50 -14.03 -26.75 4.42
CA ALA A 50 -13.79 -25.35 4.12
C ALA A 50 -12.56 -25.22 3.21
N ILE A 51 -12.72 -24.44 2.14
CA ILE A 51 -11.65 -24.15 1.18
C ILE A 51 -10.91 -22.92 1.67
N THR A 52 -9.61 -23.05 1.95
CA THR A 52 -8.77 -21.91 2.30
C THR A 52 -8.26 -21.25 1.03
N ILE A 53 -8.59 -19.98 0.85
CA ILE A 53 -8.28 -19.17 -0.32
C ILE A 53 -7.34 -18.05 0.11
N PRO A 54 -6.07 -18.05 -0.35
CA PRO A 54 -5.19 -16.91 -0.19
C PRO A 54 -5.61 -15.79 -1.14
N PHE A 55 -5.64 -14.56 -0.63
CA PHE A 55 -5.91 -13.38 -1.43
C PHE A 55 -5.11 -12.20 -0.89
N ARG A 56 -4.83 -11.23 -1.75
CA ARG A 56 -4.12 -10.01 -1.34
C ARG A 56 -5.13 -8.96 -0.91
N GLN A 57 -4.88 -8.37 0.25
CA GLN A 57 -5.60 -7.20 0.75
C GLN A 57 -4.69 -5.99 0.76
N TRP A 58 -5.34 -4.83 0.77
CA TRP A 58 -4.66 -3.57 0.97
C TRP A 58 -5.40 -2.74 2.00
N GLU A 59 -4.63 -2.03 2.81
CA GLU A 59 -5.12 -1.15 3.85
C GLU A 59 -4.38 0.18 3.74
N LEU A 60 -5.12 1.27 3.80
CA LEU A 60 -4.56 2.60 3.74
C LEU A 60 -4.65 3.25 5.11
N TYR A 61 -3.51 3.75 5.56
CA TYR A 61 -3.35 4.52 6.77
C TYR A 61 -2.93 5.94 6.43
N GLU A 62 -3.34 6.88 7.27
CA GLU A 62 -2.98 8.28 7.15
C GLU A 62 -2.44 8.79 8.49
N LEU A 63 -1.31 9.49 8.45
CA LEU A 63 -0.82 10.32 9.53
C LEU A 63 -1.12 11.79 9.17
N PRO A 64 -2.09 12.43 9.84
CA PRO A 64 -2.59 13.75 9.44
C PRO A 64 -1.52 14.85 9.43
N ALA A 65 -0.59 14.80 10.38
CA ALA A 65 0.48 15.78 10.53
C ALA A 65 1.77 15.11 11.02
N LEU A 66 2.86 15.26 10.26
CA LEU A 66 4.21 14.94 10.73
C LEU A 66 4.67 15.95 11.78
N LYS A 67 5.55 15.51 12.68
CA LYS A 67 6.27 16.42 13.58
C LYS A 67 7.13 17.40 12.77
N GLN A 68 7.16 18.66 13.18
CA GLN A 68 8.01 19.70 12.59
C GLN A 68 9.49 19.54 13.00
N ALA A 69 10.05 18.39 12.68
CA ALA A 69 11.43 17.98 12.94
C ALA A 69 12.02 17.35 11.68
N GLN A 70 13.32 17.09 11.67
CA GLN A 70 13.97 16.37 10.56
C GLN A 70 13.65 14.87 10.54
N SER A 71 13.15 14.33 11.64
CA SER A 71 12.74 12.94 11.74
C SER A 71 11.43 12.76 12.49
N ASP A 72 10.66 11.77 12.08
CA ASP A 72 9.46 11.33 12.78
C ASP A 72 9.30 9.81 12.69
N VAL A 73 8.68 9.24 13.71
CA VAL A 73 8.39 7.81 13.79
C VAL A 73 6.90 7.63 13.96
N TRP A 74 6.30 6.91 13.01
CA TRP A 74 4.89 6.61 12.97
C TRP A 74 4.63 5.14 13.28
N GLN A 75 3.87 4.87 14.33
CA GLN A 75 3.33 3.54 14.62
C GLN A 75 2.04 3.38 13.81
N ILE A 76 2.09 2.60 12.71
CA ILE A 76 0.98 2.51 11.76
C ILE A 76 -0.09 1.57 12.29
N LYS A 77 0.28 0.32 12.55
CA LYS A 77 -0.63 -0.70 13.06
C LYS A 77 0.13 -1.84 13.74
N THR A 78 -0.61 -2.65 14.49
CA THR A 78 -0.20 -3.98 14.91
C THR A 78 -0.99 -5.00 14.10
N SER A 79 -0.29 -5.80 13.29
CA SER A 79 -0.88 -6.82 12.41
C SER A 79 -0.83 -8.20 13.07
N THR A 80 -1.70 -9.11 12.66
CA THR A 80 -1.48 -10.53 12.93
C THR A 80 -0.42 -11.08 11.97
N GLN A 81 0.27 -12.16 12.33
CA GLN A 81 1.22 -12.82 11.42
C GLN A 81 0.55 -13.37 10.15
N LEU A 82 -0.76 -13.63 10.17
CA LEU A 82 -1.55 -14.04 9.00
C LEU A 82 -1.69 -12.90 7.97
N GLU A 83 -1.62 -11.65 8.43
CA GLU A 83 -1.74 -10.43 7.61
C GLU A 83 -0.39 -9.73 7.46
N LYS A 84 0.66 -10.51 7.23
CA LYS A 84 2.02 -9.98 7.18
C LYS A 84 2.18 -9.03 5.98
N PRO A 85 2.63 -7.78 6.20
CA PRO A 85 2.88 -6.83 5.12
C PRO A 85 3.88 -7.39 4.10
N ARG A 86 3.53 -7.43 2.82
CA ARG A 86 4.46 -7.82 1.74
C ARG A 86 5.04 -6.60 1.04
N TRP A 87 4.25 -5.56 0.89
CA TRP A 87 4.68 -4.30 0.29
C TRP A 87 4.13 -3.12 1.08
N ILE A 88 4.97 -2.11 1.26
CA ILE A 88 4.58 -0.83 1.84
C ILE A 88 4.81 0.26 0.82
N ILE A 89 3.78 1.08 0.59
CA ILE A 89 3.84 2.21 -0.32
C ILE A 89 3.55 3.48 0.48
N VAL A 90 4.48 4.43 0.45
CA VAL A 90 4.39 5.68 1.22
C VAL A 90 4.44 6.88 0.29
N ALA A 91 3.57 7.84 0.53
CA ALA A 91 3.55 9.11 -0.19
C ALA A 91 3.15 10.26 0.76
N PHE A 92 3.58 11.48 0.43
CA PHE A 92 3.41 12.65 1.29
C PHE A 92 2.63 13.76 0.58
N GLN A 93 1.93 14.60 1.33
CA GLN A 93 1.13 15.71 0.79
C GLN A 93 1.29 16.98 1.64
N ARG A 94 1.33 18.14 1.00
CA ARG A 94 1.38 19.46 1.63
C ARG A 94 0.00 20.11 1.73
N GLY A 95 -0.71 19.95 2.85
CA GLY A 95 -1.93 20.72 3.13
C GLY A 95 -3.02 20.63 2.05
N LYS A 96 -3.07 19.54 1.27
CA LYS A 96 -4.01 19.38 0.14
C LYS A 96 -5.34 18.76 0.56
N LYS A 97 -5.40 18.15 1.75
CA LYS A 97 -6.60 17.52 2.25
C LYS A 97 -7.67 18.60 2.50
N PHE A 98 -8.82 18.47 1.83
CA PHE A 98 -9.92 19.45 1.81
C PHE A 98 -9.61 20.81 1.16
N SER A 99 -8.45 20.95 0.51
CA SER A 99 -8.15 22.16 -0.27
C SER A 99 -8.82 22.07 -1.64
N LYS A 100 -9.66 23.04 -1.97
CA LYS A 100 -10.31 23.14 -3.29
C LYS A 100 -9.36 23.64 -4.40
N ALA A 101 -8.20 24.17 -4.02
CA ALA A 101 -7.24 24.79 -4.94
C ALA A 101 -6.22 23.79 -5.51
N ALA A 102 -6.03 22.63 -4.86
CA ALA A 102 -5.03 21.64 -5.23
C ALA A 102 -5.66 20.25 -5.37
N ARG A 103 -5.15 19.45 -6.31
CA ARG A 103 -5.64 18.07 -6.49
C ARG A 103 -5.12 17.19 -5.35
N ALA A 104 -6.03 16.54 -4.62
CA ALA A 104 -5.70 15.61 -3.56
C ALA A 104 -4.97 14.34 -4.04
N ALA A 105 -4.92 14.08 -5.36
CA ALA A 105 -4.17 12.97 -5.95
C ALA A 105 -2.68 13.29 -6.18
N ASP A 106 -2.29 14.56 -6.10
CA ASP A 106 -0.93 14.98 -6.39
C ASP A 106 -0.10 14.93 -5.10
N PHE A 107 0.80 13.97 -5.00
CA PHE A 107 1.75 13.89 -3.89
C PHE A 107 2.91 14.88 -4.08
N ASP A 108 3.58 15.20 -2.97
CA ASP A 108 4.60 16.22 -2.90
C ASP A 108 5.95 15.65 -2.49
N ASN A 109 7.01 16.16 -3.09
CA ASN A 109 8.36 15.92 -2.61
C ASN A 109 8.63 16.75 -1.34
N VAL A 110 8.66 16.06 -0.20
CA VAL A 110 8.98 16.62 1.13
C VAL A 110 10.46 16.44 1.53
N LYS A 111 11.35 16.27 0.54
CA LYS A 111 12.81 16.14 0.70
C LYS A 111 13.22 14.98 1.63
N ILE A 112 12.54 13.83 1.49
CA ILE A 112 12.89 12.61 2.23
C ILE A 112 14.34 12.22 1.91
N ARG A 113 15.12 11.99 2.97
CA ARG A 113 16.49 11.49 2.93
C ARG A 113 16.52 9.99 3.17
N ASN A 114 15.80 9.52 4.19
CA ASN A 114 15.68 8.11 4.52
C ASN A 114 14.24 7.75 4.88
N LEU A 115 13.85 6.54 4.50
CA LEU A 115 12.58 5.94 4.87
C LEU A 115 12.89 4.52 5.32
N LYS A 116 12.52 4.17 6.54
CA LYS A 116 12.82 2.86 7.12
C LYS A 116 11.58 2.30 7.80
N LEU A 117 11.09 1.20 7.26
CA LEU A 117 10.04 0.41 7.87
C LEU A 117 10.67 -0.54 8.89
N HIS A 118 10.05 -0.66 10.05
CA HIS A 118 10.36 -1.67 11.05
C HIS A 118 9.14 -2.60 11.20
N LEU A 119 9.38 -3.89 11.01
CA LEU A 119 8.44 -4.98 11.25
C LEU A 119 8.96 -5.74 12.46
N ASN A 120 8.42 -5.43 13.65
CA ASN A 120 9.02 -5.81 14.93
C ASN A 120 10.49 -5.38 15.02
N SER A 121 11.43 -6.32 14.92
CA SER A 121 12.88 -6.09 15.00
C SER A 121 13.58 -6.10 13.64
N GLU A 122 12.87 -6.43 12.56
CA GLU A 122 13.42 -6.44 11.20
C GLU A 122 13.16 -5.08 10.53
N SER A 123 14.11 -4.60 9.72
CA SER A 123 13.98 -3.30 9.05
C SER A 123 14.14 -3.38 7.53
N TYR A 124 13.36 -2.55 6.83
CA TYR A 124 13.28 -2.48 5.37
C TYR A 124 13.30 -1.03 4.88
N PRO A 125 14.21 -0.65 3.97
CA PRO A 125 15.44 -1.36 3.66
C PRO A 125 16.36 -1.47 4.89
N TYR A 126 17.29 -2.43 4.86
CA TYR A 126 18.27 -2.60 5.92
C TYR A 126 19.22 -1.38 6.01
N GLU A 127 19.73 -0.95 4.85
CA GLU A 127 20.60 0.20 4.69
C GLU A 127 19.81 1.50 4.47
N ALA A 128 20.38 2.61 4.92
CA ALA A 128 19.86 3.94 4.66
C ALA A 128 20.04 4.30 3.18
N MET A 129 18.98 4.85 2.56
CA MET A 129 19.01 5.21 1.13
C MET A 129 19.82 6.47 0.84
N HIS A 130 19.98 7.36 1.82
CA HIS A 130 20.71 8.63 1.71
C HIS A 130 20.32 9.45 0.47
N LEU A 131 19.01 9.59 0.27
CA LEU A 131 18.40 10.28 -0.86
C LEU A 131 18.68 11.78 -0.78
N ASP A 132 18.91 12.38 -1.94
CA ASP A 132 18.94 13.83 -2.11
C ASP A 132 18.37 14.21 -3.47
N PHE A 133 17.15 14.73 -3.45
CA PHE A 133 16.44 15.14 -4.66
C PHE A 133 17.05 16.39 -5.31
N ASN A 134 17.74 17.26 -4.57
CA ASN A 134 18.30 18.50 -5.11
C ASN A 134 19.42 18.19 -6.12
N VAL A 135 20.28 17.22 -5.79
CA VAL A 135 21.39 16.76 -6.65
C VAL A 135 21.04 15.55 -7.53
N ASN A 136 19.76 15.22 -7.65
CA ASN A 136 19.25 14.06 -8.40
C ASN A 136 19.75 12.69 -7.92
N LYS A 137 20.07 12.56 -6.63
CA LYS A 137 20.44 11.30 -5.99
C LYS A 137 19.21 10.61 -5.38
N TYR A 138 18.33 10.08 -6.24
CA TYR A 138 17.13 9.34 -5.81
C TYR A 138 16.87 8.05 -6.60
N ILE A 139 17.90 7.53 -7.27
CA ILE A 139 17.79 6.34 -8.14
C ILE A 139 17.27 5.11 -7.40
N MET A 140 17.68 4.88 -6.14
CA MET A 140 17.22 3.74 -5.35
C MET A 140 15.70 3.78 -5.12
N ALA A 141 15.16 4.94 -4.76
CA ALA A 141 13.72 5.11 -4.56
C ALA A 141 12.94 4.90 -5.86
N TYR A 142 13.45 5.43 -6.98
CA TYR A 142 12.84 5.24 -8.30
C TYR A 142 12.89 3.78 -8.77
N GLN A 143 14.00 3.08 -8.54
CA GLN A 143 14.14 1.65 -8.86
C GLN A 143 13.15 0.79 -8.08
N ASN A 144 12.98 1.05 -6.78
CA ASN A 144 11.98 0.33 -5.99
C ASN A 144 10.55 0.57 -6.52
N TYR A 145 10.26 1.80 -6.92
CA TYR A 145 8.97 2.16 -7.52
C TYR A 145 8.68 1.42 -8.83
N ILE A 146 9.62 1.38 -9.78
CA ILE A 146 9.41 0.69 -11.06
C ILE A 146 9.36 -0.84 -10.88
N ASN A 147 10.19 -1.39 -9.98
CA ASN A 147 10.28 -2.82 -9.75
C ASN A 147 9.01 -3.37 -9.09
N PHE A 148 8.35 -2.59 -8.24
CA PHE A 148 7.11 -2.98 -7.57
C PHE A 148 6.07 -3.52 -8.54
N ARG A 149 5.79 -2.81 -9.64
CA ARG A 149 4.73 -3.21 -10.59
C ARG A 149 5.07 -4.56 -11.26
N ARG A 150 6.33 -4.73 -11.67
CA ARG A 150 6.86 -5.95 -12.29
C ARG A 150 6.74 -7.14 -11.33
N GLU A 151 7.20 -6.96 -10.10
CA GLU A 151 7.29 -8.03 -9.10
C GLU A 151 5.93 -8.37 -8.49
N TYR A 152 5.09 -7.36 -8.23
CA TYR A 152 3.76 -7.56 -7.69
C TYR A 152 2.83 -8.28 -8.67
N TYR A 153 2.85 -7.92 -9.96
CA TYR A 153 1.98 -8.52 -10.98
C TYR A 153 2.61 -9.72 -11.72
N ALA A 154 3.90 -10.03 -11.46
CA ALA A 154 4.66 -11.06 -12.17
C ALA A 154 4.58 -10.92 -13.70
N LYS A 155 4.77 -9.70 -14.21
CA LYS A 155 4.75 -9.38 -15.64
C LYS A 155 5.99 -8.61 -16.03
N GLU A 156 6.70 -9.08 -17.06
CA GLU A 156 8.00 -8.53 -17.48
C GLU A 156 7.90 -7.13 -18.10
N GLU A 157 6.85 -6.86 -18.89
CA GLU A 157 6.68 -5.57 -19.58
C GLU A 157 5.57 -4.75 -18.92
N GLN A 158 5.96 -3.70 -18.20
CA GLN A 158 5.05 -2.64 -17.77
C GLN A 158 5.75 -1.29 -17.82
N ASP A 159 5.19 -0.36 -18.59
CA ASP A 159 5.65 1.02 -18.58
C ASP A 159 5.52 1.61 -17.17
N ALA A 160 6.58 2.30 -16.74
CA ALA A 160 6.54 3.09 -15.52
C ALA A 160 5.50 4.20 -15.69
N LEU A 161 4.61 4.38 -14.73
CA LEU A 161 3.62 5.46 -14.80
C LEU A 161 4.31 6.83 -14.67
N PHE A 162 5.37 6.90 -13.87
CA PHE A 162 6.20 8.09 -13.68
C PHE A 162 7.57 7.84 -14.30
N ASP A 163 8.06 8.78 -15.10
CA ASP A 163 9.47 8.82 -15.47
C ASP A 163 10.34 9.32 -14.30
N TYR A 164 11.67 9.27 -14.47
CA TYR A 164 12.62 9.67 -13.43
C TYR A 164 12.42 11.14 -13.00
N SER A 165 12.17 12.03 -13.94
CA SER A 165 12.02 13.48 -13.68
C SER A 165 10.69 13.79 -12.99
N TYR A 166 9.60 13.13 -13.39
CA TYR A 166 8.29 13.29 -12.79
C TYR A 166 8.22 12.66 -11.39
N PHE A 167 8.93 11.54 -11.18
CA PHE A 167 9.07 10.95 -9.84
C PHE A 167 9.70 11.93 -8.84
N LYS A 168 10.63 12.79 -9.29
CA LYS A 168 11.23 13.83 -8.44
C LYS A 168 10.19 14.80 -7.87
N THR A 169 9.12 15.10 -8.61
CA THR A 169 8.09 16.06 -8.16
C THR A 169 7.07 15.41 -7.23
N CYS A 170 6.75 14.13 -7.49
CA CYS A 170 5.69 13.37 -6.82
C CYS A 170 6.21 11.97 -6.43
N PRO A 171 7.17 11.87 -5.50
CA PRO A 171 7.80 10.60 -5.18
C PRO A 171 6.82 9.68 -4.44
N ILE A 172 6.72 8.44 -4.93
CA ILE A 172 6.01 7.34 -4.28
C ILE A 172 7.05 6.32 -3.85
N PHE A 173 7.28 6.22 -2.55
CA PHE A 173 8.28 5.33 -1.98
C PHE A 173 7.69 3.94 -1.84
N VAL A 174 8.40 2.93 -2.34
CA VAL A 174 8.01 1.52 -2.20
C VAL A 174 9.08 0.77 -1.43
N MET A 175 8.66 -0.01 -0.46
CA MET A 175 9.51 -0.93 0.31
C MET A 175 9.01 -2.36 0.10
N ASP A 176 9.93 -3.21 -0.36
CA ASP A 176 9.71 -4.64 -0.52
C ASP A 176 9.98 -5.34 0.80
N CYS A 177 8.93 -5.97 1.35
CA CYS A 177 9.02 -6.84 2.52
C CYS A 177 8.68 -8.29 2.14
N SER A 178 8.56 -8.63 0.85
CA SER A 178 8.09 -9.95 0.41
C SER A 178 8.99 -11.09 0.88
N LYS A 179 10.30 -10.84 1.00
CA LYS A 179 11.35 -11.81 1.40
C LYS A 179 11.52 -11.96 2.91
N GLN A 180 10.49 -11.63 3.69
CA GLN A 180 10.49 -11.85 5.12
C GLN A 180 10.53 -13.34 5.49
N ASN A 181 10.98 -13.64 6.71
CA ASN A 181 10.93 -14.99 7.24
C ASN A 181 9.48 -15.51 7.31
N GLU A 182 9.20 -16.65 6.68
CA GLU A 182 7.86 -17.25 6.61
C GLU A 182 7.55 -18.21 7.76
N THR A 183 8.43 -18.30 8.77
CA THR A 183 8.20 -19.14 9.93
C THR A 183 6.93 -18.67 10.66
N LEU A 184 5.94 -19.56 10.71
CA LEU A 184 4.69 -19.39 11.43
C LEU A 184 4.97 -19.30 12.93
N LYS A 185 5.13 -18.08 13.44
CA LYS A 185 5.07 -17.77 14.88
C LYS A 185 3.74 -17.08 15.13
N TYR A 186 2.98 -17.53 16.13
CA TYR A 186 1.72 -16.91 16.54
C TYR A 186 1.94 -15.59 17.29
N SER A 187 2.68 -14.65 16.69
CA SER A 187 2.98 -13.35 17.28
C SER A 187 2.39 -12.22 16.46
N THR A 188 2.13 -11.11 17.13
CA THR A 188 1.78 -9.86 16.47
C THR A 188 2.99 -9.27 15.74
N VAL A 189 2.72 -8.47 14.71
CA VAL A 189 3.72 -7.73 13.93
C VAL A 189 3.44 -6.24 14.05
N ASP A 190 4.25 -5.54 14.82
CA ASP A 190 4.21 -4.10 14.91
C ASP A 190 4.84 -3.48 13.67
N VAL A 191 4.06 -2.66 12.97
CA VAL A 191 4.47 -1.95 11.76
C VAL A 191 4.77 -0.49 12.14
N LYS A 192 6.04 -0.11 12.09
CA LYS A 192 6.49 1.25 12.39
C LYS A 192 7.24 1.83 11.20
N LEU A 193 6.98 3.08 10.87
CA LEU A 193 7.64 3.79 9.80
C LEU A 193 8.46 4.94 10.38
N GLU A 194 9.76 4.88 10.16
CA GLU A 194 10.70 5.94 10.47
C GLU A 194 10.98 6.75 9.20
N MET A 195 10.82 8.06 9.32
CA MET A 195 10.94 9.02 8.24
C MET A 195 12.01 10.04 8.62
N GLU A 196 12.94 10.29 7.72
CA GLU A 196 13.97 11.31 7.87
C GLU A 196 14.03 12.15 6.60
N SER A 197 14.06 13.47 6.76
CA SER A 197 14.13 14.46 5.68
C SER A 197 15.41 15.29 5.80
N LEU A 198 15.82 15.91 4.69
CA LEU A 198 17.00 16.80 4.67
C LEU A 198 16.78 18.08 5.51
N GLU A 199 15.53 18.52 5.62
CA GLU A 199 15.10 19.72 6.32
C GLU A 199 13.92 19.36 7.22
N ALA A 200 13.67 20.15 8.27
CA ALA A 200 12.52 19.89 9.14
C ALA A 200 11.20 19.90 8.34
N PHE A 201 10.31 18.95 8.64
CA PHE A 201 9.01 18.90 7.98
C PHE A 201 8.22 20.19 8.21
N GLU A 202 7.61 20.70 7.14
CA GLU A 202 6.70 21.85 7.20
C GLU A 202 5.43 21.51 8.01
N ALA A 203 4.73 22.54 8.49
CA ALA A 203 3.45 22.33 9.16
C ALA A 203 2.41 21.79 8.15
N GLY A 204 1.62 20.79 8.56
CA GLY A 204 0.53 20.25 7.75
C GLY A 204 0.97 19.27 6.64
N ILE A 205 2.16 18.67 6.75
CA ILE A 205 2.52 17.51 5.94
C ILE A 205 1.74 16.30 6.41
N THR A 206 0.95 15.72 5.51
CA THR A 206 0.25 14.45 5.72
C THR A 206 1.04 13.32 5.08
N ALA A 207 1.19 12.21 5.79
CA ALA A 207 1.79 10.99 5.25
C ALA A 207 0.72 9.93 5.03
N HIS A 208 0.75 9.28 3.86
CA HIS A 208 -0.13 8.17 3.51
C HIS A 208 0.70 6.89 3.40
N CYS A 209 0.22 5.81 4.00
CA CYS A 209 0.86 4.51 3.95
C CYS A 209 -0.15 3.44 3.51
N LEU A 210 0.09 2.86 2.33
CA LEU A 210 -0.67 1.73 1.82
C LEU A 210 0.11 0.44 2.12
N ILE A 211 -0.51 -0.42 2.91
CA ILE A 211 0.01 -1.74 3.25
C ILE A 211 -0.66 -2.75 2.35
N LEU A 212 0.12 -3.52 1.60
CA LEU A 212 -0.33 -4.69 0.85
C LEU A 212 0.11 -5.93 1.61
N HIS A 213 -0.83 -6.77 2.00
CA HIS A 213 -0.55 -7.99 2.74
C HIS A 213 -1.36 -9.16 2.18
N ASP A 214 -0.88 -10.36 2.46
CA ASP A 214 -1.66 -11.57 2.20
C ASP A 214 -2.75 -11.70 3.28
N ALA A 215 -3.84 -12.34 2.94
CA ALA A 215 -4.90 -12.72 3.86
C ALA A 215 -5.42 -14.09 3.47
N LEU A 216 -5.87 -14.85 4.45
CA LEU A 216 -6.51 -16.15 4.24
C LEU A 216 -8.00 -16.03 4.55
N VAL A 217 -8.81 -16.46 3.59
CA VAL A 217 -10.26 -16.57 3.76
C VAL A 217 -10.64 -18.04 3.60
N GLN A 218 -11.48 -18.53 4.49
CA GLN A 218 -12.14 -19.81 4.37
C GLN A 218 -13.51 -19.62 3.75
N TYR A 219 -13.78 -20.40 2.71
CA TYR A 219 -15.08 -20.48 2.06
C TYR A 219 -15.68 -21.87 2.25
N ASN A 220 -16.90 -21.95 2.76
CA ASN A 220 -17.67 -23.18 2.80
C ASN A 220 -18.58 -23.26 1.57
N PRO A 221 -18.37 -24.23 0.66
CA PRO A 221 -19.14 -24.32 -0.58
C PRO A 221 -20.59 -24.79 -0.38
N LEU A 222 -20.91 -25.48 0.73
CA LEU A 222 -22.27 -25.98 1.00
C LEU A 222 -23.12 -24.93 1.72
N THR A 223 -22.55 -24.19 2.66
CA THR A 223 -23.28 -23.16 3.43
C THR A 223 -23.17 -21.77 2.81
N GLY A 224 -22.19 -21.55 1.93
CA GLY A 224 -21.85 -20.23 1.39
C GLY A 224 -21.12 -19.32 2.40
N GLU A 225 -20.74 -19.85 3.57
CA GLU A 225 -20.09 -19.07 4.62
C GLU A 225 -18.68 -18.64 4.19
N VAL A 226 -18.33 -17.39 4.47
CA VAL A 226 -17.01 -16.80 4.23
C VAL A 226 -16.46 -16.30 5.55
N LYS A 227 -15.34 -16.86 5.99
CA LYS A 227 -14.67 -16.50 7.25
C LYS A 227 -13.24 -16.05 6.99
N LYS A 228 -12.87 -14.88 7.49
CA LYS A 228 -11.47 -14.43 7.52
C LYS A 228 -10.74 -15.14 8.66
N LEU A 229 -9.55 -15.66 8.38
CA LEU A 229 -8.68 -16.33 9.35
C LEU A 229 -7.79 -15.33 10.09
#